data_AF-A0A9P6G7E6-F1
#
_entry.id   AF-A0A9P6G7E6-F1
#
_cell.length_a   1.000
_cell.length_b   1.000
_cell.length_c   1.000
_cell.angle_alpha   90.00
_cell.angle_beta   90.00
_cell.angle_gamma   90.00
#
_symmetry.space_group_name_H-M   'P 1'
#
loop_
_entity.id
_entity.type
_entity.pdbx_description
1 polymer ?
#
loop_
_entity_poly.entity_id
_entity_poly.type
_entity_poly.pdbx_seq_one_letter_code
_entity_poly.pdbx_strand_id
1 'polypeptide(L)' 'MIPPHPVCLLCIGRGSYEWRMRPIMRKNVLKKHIKVHFKDPQYQGEFECRHPSCSEKLDGIGHFMRHALDAHGVCH' A
#
# COMPACT_ATOMS: atom_id res chain seq x y z
N MET A 1 9.46 11.48 4.09
CA MET A 1 10.53 10.82 3.31
C MET A 1 9.87 9.93 2.28
N ILE A 2 10.11 10.18 0.99
CA ILE A 2 9.56 9.34 -0.10
C ILE A 2 10.51 8.15 -0.26
N PRO A 3 10.06 6.90 -0.09
CA PRO A 3 10.93 5.75 -0.24
C PRO A 3 11.47 5.66 -1.68
N PRO A 4 12.75 5.31 -1.88
CA PRO A 4 13.39 5.23 -3.20
C PRO A 4 12.87 4.09 -4.08
N HIS A 5 11.95 3.26 -3.56
CA HIS A 5 11.40 2.09 -4.23
C HIS A 5 9.89 1.97 -4.00
N PRO A 6 9.17 1.27 -4.91
CA PRO A 6 7.75 1.01 -4.73
C PRO A 6 7.56 0.08 -3.52
N VAL A 7 6.94 0.61 -2.47
CA VAL A 7 6.62 -0.15 -1.25
C VAL A 7 5.10 -0.34 -1.14
N CYS A 8 4.66 -1.42 -0.49
CA CYS A 8 3.24 -1.65 -0.25
C CYS A 8 2.84 -1.08 1.12
N LEU A 9 2.01 -0.04 1.15
CA LEU A 9 1.56 0.59 2.40
C LEU A 9 0.80 -0.38 3.32
N LEU A 10 0.13 -1.40 2.77
CA LEU A 10 -0.57 -2.43 3.56
C LEU A 10 0.38 -3.34 4.35
N CYS A 11 1.61 -3.53 3.85
CA CYS A 11 2.66 -4.33 4.49
C CYS A 11 3.43 -3.57 5.57
N ILE A 12 3.33 -2.24 5.60
CA ILE A 12 4.05 -1.40 6.58
C ILE A 12 3.58 -1.71 8.01
N GLY A 13 2.31 -2.09 8.19
CA GLY A 13 1.69 -2.28 9.50
C GLY A 13 1.82 -3.65 10.17
N ARG A 14 2.57 -4.63 9.61
CA ARG A 14 2.56 -6.02 10.12
C ARG A 14 3.94 -6.65 10.45
N GLY A 15 5.05 -5.91 10.40
CA GLY A 15 6.38 -6.48 10.71
C GLY A 15 7.55 -5.50 10.79
N SER A 16 8.70 -6.02 11.25
CA SER A 16 9.97 -5.30 11.42
C SER A 16 10.41 -4.52 10.17
N TYR A 17 11.16 -3.45 10.38
CA TYR A 17 11.60 -2.45 9.40
C TYR A 17 12.19 -3.03 8.10
N GLU A 18 12.75 -4.25 8.15
CA GLU A 18 13.38 -4.92 7.01
C GLU A 18 12.38 -5.55 6.02
N TRP A 19 11.20 -6.01 6.48
CA TRP A 19 10.12 -6.45 5.59
C TRP A 19 9.38 -5.27 4.96
N ARG A 20 9.43 -4.13 5.65
CA ARG A 20 8.80 -2.84 5.29
C ARG A 20 9.35 -2.23 4.00
N MET A 21 10.55 -2.63 3.59
CA MET A 21 11.28 -2.07 2.46
C MET A 21 11.64 -3.09 1.38
N ARG A 22 10.94 -4.23 1.24
CA ARG A 22 11.18 -5.09 0.07
C ARG A 22 10.83 -4.29 -1.20
N PRO A 23 11.83 -3.85 -1.99
CA PRO A 23 11.59 -3.05 -3.17
C PRO A 23 10.81 -3.91 -4.14
N ILE A 24 9.58 -3.53 -4.47
CA ILE A 24 8.90 -4.21 -5.56
C ILE A 24 9.35 -3.52 -6.85
N MET A 25 10.48 -3.97 -7.40
CA MET A 25 11.13 -3.38 -8.59
C MET A 25 10.23 -3.21 -9.83
N ARG A 26 9.06 -3.85 -9.87
CA ARG A 26 8.14 -3.80 -11.03
C ARG A 26 6.72 -3.46 -10.60
N LYS A 27 6.14 -2.40 -11.18
CA LYS A 27 4.74 -1.98 -11.01
C LYS A 27 3.73 -3.12 -11.15
N ASN A 28 3.92 -4.02 -12.12
CA ASN A 28 3.04 -5.18 -12.31
C ASN A 28 3.08 -6.18 -11.14
N VAL A 29 4.25 -6.34 -10.51
CA VAL A 29 4.42 -7.17 -9.31
C VAL A 29 3.77 -6.49 -8.11
N LEU A 30 3.90 -5.16 -7.97
CA LEU A 30 3.27 -4.40 -6.89
C LEU A 30 1.74 -4.48 -7.00
N LYS A 31 1.20 -4.31 -8.21
CA LYS A 31 -0.24 -4.44 -8.47
C LYS A 31 -0.76 -5.83 -8.11
N LYS A 32 -0.04 -6.91 -8.50
CA LYS A 32 -0.39 -8.28 -8.12
C LYS A 32 -0.30 -8.50 -6.61
N HIS A 33 0.74 -7.97 -5.96
CA HIS A 33 0.93 -8.05 -4.52
C HIS A 33 -0.21 -7.37 -3.76
N ILE A 34 -0.60 -6.15 -4.14
CA ILE A 34 -1.72 -5.44 -3.53
C ILE A 34 -3.02 -6.25 -3.69
N LYS A 35 -3.28 -6.83 -4.87
CA LYS A 35 -4.46 -7.69 -5.09
C LYS A 35 -4.56 -8.86 -4.11
N VAL A 36 -3.45 -9.38 -3.59
CA VAL A 36 -3.49 -10.46 -2.59
C VAL A 36 -4.09 -9.95 -1.29
N HIS A 37 -3.75 -8.73 -0.85
CA HIS A 37 -4.37 -8.12 0.33
C HIS A 37 -5.86 -7.92 0.13
N PHE A 38 -6.31 -7.44 -1.04
CA PHE A 38 -7.75 -7.26 -1.32
C PHE A 38 -8.56 -8.55 -1.46
N LYS A 39 -7.92 -9.73 -1.38
CA LYS A 39 -8.65 -10.99 -1.18
C LYS A 39 -9.07 -11.20 0.28
N ASP A 40 -8.42 -10.50 1.21
CA ASP A 40 -8.75 -10.56 2.62
C ASP A 40 -10.03 -9.74 2.89
N PRO A 41 -11.03 -10.31 3.61
CA PRO A 41 -12.29 -9.64 3.89
C PRO A 41 -12.10 -8.28 4.60
N GLN A 42 -10.99 -8.08 5.31
CA GLN A 42 -10.70 -6.83 6.00
C GLN A 42 -10.51 -5.61 5.07
N TYR A 43 -10.28 -5.83 3.78
CA TYR A 43 -10.09 -4.76 2.78
C TYR A 43 -11.18 -4.78 1.69
N GLN A 44 -12.25 -5.56 1.89
CA GLN A 44 -13.38 -5.61 0.95
C GLN A 44 -14.43 -4.51 1.17
N GLY A 45 -14.28 -3.71 2.23
CA GLY A 45 -15.03 -2.48 2.44
C GLY A 45 -14.10 -1.31 2.74
N GLU A 46 -14.64 -0.26 3.36
CA GLU A 46 -13.85 0.88 3.80
C GLU A 46 -12.80 0.49 4.85
N PHE A 47 -11.56 0.94 4.64
CA PHE A 47 -10.47 0.74 5.58
C PHE A 47 -9.60 2.00 5.66
N GLU A 48 -8.93 2.21 6.79
CA GLU A 48 -8.04 3.36 6.96
C GLU A 48 -6.66 3.11 6.35
N CYS A 49 -6.08 4.15 5.76
CA CYS A 49 -4.70 4.11 5.31
C CYS A 49 -3.77 3.73 6.47
N ARG A 50 -2.92 2.73 6.24
CA ARG A 50 -1.97 2.22 7.26
C ARG A 50 -0.70 3.04 7.40
N HIS A 51 -0.59 4.16 6.68
CA HIS A 51 0.56 5.03 6.78
C HIS A 51 0.46 5.85 8.09
N PRO A 52 1.50 5.90 8.95
CA PRO A 52 1.40 6.48 10.30
C PRO A 52 1.09 7.99 10.32
N SER A 53 1.30 8.68 9.20
CA SER A 53 0.96 10.09 9.04
C SER A 53 -0.29 10.31 8.16
N CYS A 54 -1.09 9.26 7.94
CA CYS A 54 -2.29 9.29 7.13
C CYS A 54 -3.46 8.65 7.89
N SER A 55 -4.65 9.22 7.72
CA SER A 55 -5.89 8.69 8.29
C SER A 55 -7.02 8.71 7.26
N GLU A 56 -6.68 8.71 5.97
CA GLU A 56 -7.67 8.70 4.90
C GLU A 56 -8.38 7.35 4.82
N LYS A 57 -9.70 7.39 4.60
CA LYS A 57 -10.51 6.20 4.38
C LYS A 57 -10.45 5.80 2.91
N LEU A 58 -10.15 4.54 2.67
CA LEU A 58 -9.96 3.96 1.36
C LEU A 58 -11.01 2.88 1.13
N ASP A 59 -11.57 2.86 -0.07
CA ASP A 59 -12.57 1.89 -0.49
C ASP A 59 -12.09 1.18 -1.76
N GLY A 60 -11.74 -0.10 -1.60
CA GLY A 60 -11.27 -0.92 -2.70
C GLY A 60 -9.88 -0.55 -3.24
N ILE A 61 -9.44 -1.38 -4.19
CA ILE A 61 -8.06 -1.35 -4.72
C ILE A 61 -7.76 -0.12 -5.57
N GLY A 62 -8.76 0.40 -6.29
CA GLY A 62 -8.62 1.57 -7.15
C GLY A 62 -8.35 2.83 -6.34
N HIS A 63 -9.17 3.07 -5.31
CA HIS A 63 -9.01 4.20 -4.40
C HIS A 63 -7.67 4.12 -3.67
N PHE A 64 -7.30 2.94 -3.15
CA PHE A 64 -6.01 2.73 -2.52
C PHE A 64 -4.81 3.06 -3.43
N MET A 65 -4.81 2.58 -4.67
CA MET A 65 -3.69 2.83 -5.60
C MET A 65 -3.55 4.31 -5.96
N ARG A 66 -4.68 5.00 -6.14
CA ARG A 66 -4.72 6.43 -6.41
C ARG A 66 -4.18 7.21 -5.20
N HIS A 67 -4.71 6.93 -4.02
CA HIS A 67 -4.27 7.55 -2.77
C HIS A 67 -2.78 7.32 -2.50
N ALA A 68 -2.29 6.09 -2.67
CA ALA A 68 -0.87 5.77 -2.48
C ALA A 68 0.03 6.57 -3.44
N LEU A 69 -0.42 6.82 -4.66
CA LEU A 69 0.31 7.65 -5.63
C LEU A 69 0.25 9.14 -5.25
N ASP A 70 -0.95 9.69 -5.04
CA ASP A 70 -1.13 11.14 -4.89
C ASP A 70 -0.71 11.64 -3.50
N ALA A 71 -1.06 10.92 -2.43
CA ALA A 71 -0.79 11.35 -1.05
C ALA A 71 0.60 10.92 -0.55
N HIS A 72 1.17 9.85 -1.10
CA HIS A 72 2.42 9.27 -0.60
C HIS A 72 3.54 9.17 -1.65
N GLY A 73 3.25 9.35 -2.94
CA GLY A 73 4.25 9.15 -4.01
C GLY A 73 4.69 7.69 -4.16
N VAL A 74 3.95 6.75 -3.59
CA VAL A 74 4.30 5.32 -3.51
C VAL A 74 3.48 4.54 -4.53
N CYS A 75 3.80 4.69 -5.82
CA CYS A 75 3.26 3.84 -6.89
C CYS A 75 3.94 4.09 -8.25
N HIS A 76 5.24 4.39 -8.27
CA HIS A 76 6.02 4.62 -9.49
C HIS A 76 7.03 3.49 -9.74
#